data_AF-A0A077ZQT2-F1
#
_entry.id   AF-A0A077ZQT2-F1
#
_cell.length_a   1.000
_cell.length_b   1.000
_cell.length_c   1.000
_cell.angle_alpha   90.00
_cell.angle_beta   90.00
_cell.angle_gamma   90.00
#
_symmetry.space_group_name_H-M   'P 1'
#
loop_
_entity.id
_entity.type
_entity.pdbx_description
1 polymer ?
#
loop_
_entity_poly.entity_id
_entity_poly.type
_entity_poly.pdbx_seq_one_letter_code
_entity_poly.pdbx_strand_id
1 'polypeptide(L)' 'MVKEVLKAVARANNHPYKSVFADFITGHPSCTVCFWETFHKMYPDSPYEYVTFCHTCRRFDLYETEAEMKADDPKWW' A
#
# COMPACT_ATOMS: atom_id res chain seq x y z
N MET A 1 -1.35 -5.28 -7.75
CA MET A 1 -0.35 -5.73 -6.76
C MET A 1 -0.85 -5.50 -5.33
N VAL A 2 -1.04 -4.25 -4.89
CA VAL A 2 -1.46 -3.91 -3.51
C VAL A 2 -2.62 -4.76 -2.97
N LYS A 3 -3.72 -4.90 -3.73
CA LYS A 3 -4.88 -5.72 -3.33
C LYS A 3 -4.51 -7.17 -2.99
N GLU A 4 -3.64 -7.80 -3.77
CA GLU A 4 -3.25 -9.20 -3.55
C GLU A 4 -2.33 -9.33 -2.34
N VAL A 5 -1.45 -8.34 -2.10
CA VAL A 5 -0.64 -8.27 -0.88
C VAL A 5 -1.52 -8.10 0.35
N LEU A 6 -2.49 -7.18 0.34
CA LEU A 6 -3.41 -7.00 1.46
C LEU A 6 -4.23 -8.26 1.76
N LYS A 7 -4.63 -9.02 0.73
CA LYS A 7 -5.26 -10.34 0.93
C LYS A 7 -4.29 -11.37 1.53
N ALA A 8 -3.02 -11.37 1.11
CA ALA A 8 -2.01 -12.25 1.67
C ALA A 8 -1.75 -11.92 3.16
N VAL A 9 -1.63 -10.64 3.51
CA VAL A 9 -1.52 -10.16 4.90
C VAL A 9 -2.73 -10.60 5.73
N ALA A 10 -3.95 -10.42 5.20
CA ALA A 10 -5.18 -10.84 5.86
C ALA A 10 -5.20 -12.35 6.14
N ARG A 11 -4.80 -13.17 5.17
CA ARG A 11 -4.71 -14.63 5.32
C ARG A 11 -3.65 -15.03 6.34
N ALA A 12 -2.46 -14.42 6.28
CA ALA A 12 -1.33 -14.74 7.16
C ALA A 12 -1.63 -14.43 8.63
N ASN A 13 -2.41 -13.38 8.90
CA ASN A 13 -2.73 -12.92 10.26
C ASN A 13 -4.14 -13.31 10.74
N ASN A 14 -4.86 -14.14 9.99
CA ASN A 14 -6.24 -14.56 10.29
C ASN A 14 -7.20 -13.38 10.57
N HIS A 15 -7.05 -12.29 9.80
CA HIS A 15 -7.89 -11.11 9.90
C HIS A 15 -8.83 -10.98 8.68
N PRO A 16 -10.03 -10.42 8.84
CA PRO A 16 -10.87 -10.07 7.71
C PRO A 16 -10.15 -9.05 6.80
N TYR A 17 -10.16 -9.29 5.49
CA TYR A 17 -9.57 -8.37 4.51
C TYR A 17 -10.06 -6.92 4.67
N LYS A 18 -11.34 -6.73 5.00
CA LYS A 18 -11.92 -5.40 5.20
C LYS A 18 -11.26 -4.64 6.37
N SER A 19 -10.86 -5.33 7.43
CA SER A 19 -10.14 -4.72 8.56
C SER A 19 -8.75 -4.30 8.14
N VAL A 20 -7.98 -5.22 7.53
CA VAL A 20 -6.63 -4.93 7.03
C VAL A 20 -6.63 -3.78 6.03
N PHE A 21 -7.61 -3.72 5.14
CA PHE A 21 -7.76 -2.61 4.21
C PHE A 21 -8.00 -1.28 4.93
N ALA A 22 -8.88 -1.25 5.94
CA ALA A 22 -9.16 -0.04 6.72
C ALA A 22 -7.94 0.42 7.52
N ASP A 23 -7.23 -0.50 8.16
CA ASP A 23 -6.01 -0.22 8.93
C ASP A 23 -4.88 0.28 8.02
N PHE A 24 -4.78 -0.27 6.81
CA PHE A 24 -3.78 0.15 5.82
C PHE A 24 -4.02 1.56 5.29
N ILE A 25 -5.26 1.89 4.87
CA ILE A 25 -5.57 3.24 4.36
C ILE A 25 -5.51 4.33 5.45
N THR A 26 -5.61 3.94 6.72
CA THR A 26 -5.43 4.86 7.86
C THR A 26 -3.97 4.97 8.30
N GLY A 27 -3.05 4.23 7.67
CA GLY A 27 -1.62 4.28 7.96
C GLY A 27 -1.22 3.61 9.26
N HIS A 28 -1.95 2.58 9.72
CA HIS A 28 -1.60 1.86 10.94
C HIS A 28 -0.20 1.25 10.85
N PRO A 29 0.77 1.62 11.72
CA PRO A 29 2.18 1.28 11.55
C PRO A 29 2.44 -0.21 11.36
N SER A 30 1.85 -1.07 12.19
CA SER A 30 2.02 -2.53 12.08
C SER A 30 1.44 -3.08 10.78
N CYS A 31 0.36 -2.49 10.26
CA CYS A 31 -0.25 -2.96 9.01
C CYS A 31 0.63 -2.58 7.82
N THR A 32 1.20 -1.38 7.83
CA THR A 32 2.14 -0.92 6.80
C THR A 32 3.41 -1.75 6.76
N VAL A 33 3.98 -2.12 7.92
CA VAL A 33 5.15 -3.01 7.99
C VAL A 33 4.81 -4.39 7.42
N CYS A 34 3.73 -5.02 7.89
CA CYS A 34 3.29 -6.33 7.37
C CYS A 34 3.02 -6.30 5.86
N PHE A 35 2.48 -5.19 5.35
CA PHE A 35 2.27 -4.98 3.92
C PHE A 35 3.60 -5.01 3.17
N TRP A 36 4.59 -4.22 3.55
CA TRP A 36 5.86 -4.14 2.82
C TRP A 36 6.68 -5.42 2.91
N GLU A 37 6.73 -6.07 4.08
CA GLU A 37 7.35 -7.40 4.22
C GLU A 37 6.72 -8.43 3.27
N THR A 38 5.38 -8.42 3.18
CA THR A 38 4.65 -9.33 2.28
C THR A 38 4.84 -8.93 0.82
N PHE A 39 4.88 -7.62 0.52
CA PHE A 39 5.08 -7.08 -0.81
C PHE A 39 6.44 -7.50 -1.38
N HIS A 40 7.53 -7.28 -0.65
CA HIS A 40 8.88 -7.67 -1.08
C HIS A 40 9.05 -9.19 -1.21
N LYS A 41 8.31 -9.97 -0.42
CA LYS A 41 8.31 -11.43 -0.56
C LYS A 41 7.55 -11.90 -1.82
N MET A 42 6.45 -11.26 -2.16
CA MET A 42 5.63 -11.63 -3.32
C MET A 42 6.16 -11.07 -4.63
N TYR A 43 6.80 -9.90 -4.59
CA TYR A 43 7.29 -9.15 -5.74
C TYR A 43 8.74 -8.69 -5.49
N PRO A 44 9.71 -9.62 -5.40
CA PRO A 44 11.09 -9.30 -5.05
C PRO A 44 11.80 -8.40 -6.08
N ASP A 45 11.38 -8.43 -7.33
CA ASP A 45 11.94 -7.62 -8.42
C ASP A 45 11.20 -6.28 -8.61
N SER A 46 10.26 -5.95 -7.73
CA SER A 46 9.47 -4.71 -7.83
C SER A 46 10.29 -3.51 -7.35
N PRO A 47 10.32 -2.38 -8.10
CA PRO A 47 11.04 -1.18 -7.71
C PRO A 47 10.26 -0.26 -6.75
N TYR A 48 9.02 -0.61 -6.42
CA TYR A 48 8.13 0.25 -5.64
C TYR A 48 8.43 0.22 -4.14
N GLU A 49 8.64 1.39 -3.55
CA GLU A 49 8.93 1.60 -2.12
C GLU A 49 7.84 2.44 -1.42
N TYR A 50 6.96 3.09 -2.19
CA TYR A 50 5.92 3.98 -1.68
C TYR A 50 4.56 3.61 -2.26
N VAL A 51 3.52 3.80 -1.45
CA VAL A 51 2.13 3.51 -1.81
C VAL A 51 1.21 4.58 -1.24
N THR A 52 0.27 5.05 -2.05
CA THR A 52 -0.80 5.95 -1.61
C THR A 52 -2.15 5.38 -1.98
N PHE A 53 -3.19 5.75 -1.21
CA PHE A 53 -4.56 5.42 -1.55
C PHE A 53 -5.30 6.71 -1.92
N CYS A 54 -5.68 6.85 -3.19
CA CYS A 54 -6.51 7.95 -3.62
C CYS A 54 -7.96 7.73 -3.17
N HIS A 55 -8.41 8.48 -2.16
CA HIS A 55 -9.77 8.37 -1.63
C HIS A 55 -10.86 8.73 -2.66
N THR A 56 -10.55 9.65 -3.58
CA THR A 56 -11.44 10.08 -4.65
C THR A 56 -11.56 9.00 -5.73
N CYS A 57 -10.44 8.49 -6.23
CA CYS A 57 -10.42 7.48 -7.29
C CYS A 57 -10.65 6.04 -6.78
N ARG A 58 -10.56 5.82 -5.47
CA ARG A 58 -10.63 4.52 -4.80
C ARG A 58 -9.62 3.51 -5.35
N ARG A 59 -8.40 3.97 -5.65
CA ARG A 59 -7.31 3.17 -6.19
C ARG A 59 -6.02 3.37 -5.39
N PHE A 60 -5.12 2.41 -5.51
CA PHE A 60 -3.76 2.54 -5.00
C PHE A 60 -2.84 2.96 -6.12
N ASP A 61 -1.95 3.91 -5.81
CA ASP A 61 -0.86 4.33 -6.66
C ASP A 61 0.45 3.92 -5.98
N LEU A 62 1.42 3.43 -6.77
CA LEU A 62 2.73 2.96 -6.30
C LEU A 62 3.82 3.83 -6.92
N TYR A 63 4.84 4.14 -6.15
CA TYR A 63 5.95 5.00 -6.57
C TYR A 63 7.28 4.35 -6.19
N GLU A 64 8.28 4.54 -7.06
CA GLU A 64 9.63 4.01 -6.83
C GLU A 64 10.39 4.89 -5.83
N THR A 65 10.12 6.20 -5.86
CA THR A 65 10.78 7.17 -4.98
C THR A 65 9.79 8.08 -4.25
N GLU A 66 10.23 8.61 -3.11
CA GLU A 66 9.46 9.60 -2.36
C GLU A 66 9.22 10.88 -3.17
N ALA A 67 10.16 11.24 -4.05
CA ALA A 67 10.08 12.42 -4.90
C ALA A 67 8.94 12.30 -5.92
N GLU A 68 8.78 11.13 -6.55
CA GLU A 68 7.66 10.86 -7.46
C GLU A 68 6.32 10.91 -6.73
N MET A 69 6.24 10.29 -5.55
CA MET A 69 5.04 10.33 -4.72
C MET A 69 4.65 11.77 -4.36
N LYS A 70 5.62 12.60 -3.97
CA LYS A 70 5.41 14.01 -3.64
C LYS A 70 5.10 14.88 -4.86
N ALA A 71 5.59 14.51 -6.04
CA ALA A 71 5.32 15.24 -7.28
C ALA A 71 3.89 15.05 -7.81
N ASP A 72 3.17 14.03 -7.32
CA ASP A 72 1.77 13.75 -7.63
C ASP A 72 0.79 14.66 -6.84
N ASP A 73 1.30 15.54 -5.97
CA ASP A 73 0.51 16.55 -5.28
C ASP A 73 -0.17 17.51 -6.28
N PRO A 74 -1.41 17.99 -6.02
CA PRO A 74 -2.10 18.88 -6.93
C PRO A 74 -1.28 20.13 -7.23
N LYS A 75 -1.13 20.41 -8.52
CA LYS A 75 -0.46 21.62 -9.01
C LYS A 75 -1.47 22.76 -9.03
N TRP A 76 -1.25 23.76 -8.18
CA TRP A 76 -2.17 24.87 -7.94
C TRP A 76 -1.98 26.08 -8.87
N TRP A 77 -1.29 25.93 -10.01
CA TRP A 77 -1.15 26.99 -11.00
C TRP A 77 -2.34 27.04 -11.96
#